data_AF-A0A919B5M2-F1
#
_entry.id   AF-A0A919B5M2-F1
#
_cell.length_a   1.000
_cell.length_b   1.000
_cell.length_c   1.000
_cell.angle_alpha   90.00
_cell.angle_beta   90.00
_cell.angle_gamma   90.00
#
_symmetry.space_group_name_H-M   'P 1'
#
loop_
_entity.id
_entity.type
_entity.pdbx_description
1 polymer ?
#
loop_
_entity_poly.entity_id
_entity_poly.type
_entity_poly.pdbx_seq_one_letter_code
_entity_poly.pdbx_strand_id
1 'polypeptide(L)'
;MGVCVLLHVLVRRGRRPAVTAAVTVAAAACLAACGAPGRTDAAPPGPSPSPGSSIPAFQGPAPATRGPNDDPAHFARQVVTHAKAAGISPRLLMAILYNESYKPHDPGLERAWQRIKPDSAFGVANMHRAAFDETKQGRDFAGRSWEELPDDPDLAVEAAAWYLHDLAAGLPAQPGNTYSKDELLAIGYNAGPGTLRTVARGTPPGPAARSYLDRLHANWDRAQKALDGKG
;
A
#
# COMPACT_ATOMS: atom_id res chain seq x y z
N MET A 1 -59.12 21.52 59.09
CA MET A 1 -59.76 20.95 57.89
C MET A 1 -58.71 20.99 56.78
N GLY A 2 -58.23 19.93 56.13
CA GLY A 2 -58.46 18.50 56.19
C GLY A 2 -57.48 17.81 55.22
N VAL A 3 -57.17 16.55 55.53
CA VAL A 3 -56.83 15.44 54.62
C VAL A 3 -55.43 15.40 53.95
N CYS A 4 -54.69 14.35 54.36
CA CYS A 4 -53.54 13.70 53.72
C CYS A 4 -53.77 13.32 52.25
N VAL A 5 -52.71 13.36 51.42
CA VAL A 5 -52.35 12.18 50.58
C VAL A 5 -50.82 12.06 50.49
N LEU A 6 -50.39 10.90 50.94
CA LEU A 6 -49.06 10.29 50.84
C LEU A 6 -48.81 9.89 49.37
N LEU A 7 -47.67 10.27 48.78
CA LEU A 7 -47.15 9.56 47.61
C LEU A 7 -45.67 9.22 47.82
N HIS A 8 -45.46 7.97 48.23
CA HIS A 8 -44.18 7.28 48.18
C HIS A 8 -43.77 7.12 46.71
N VAL A 9 -42.63 7.66 46.32
CA VAL A 9 -41.92 7.20 45.12
C VAL A 9 -40.86 6.21 45.56
N LEU A 10 -41.14 4.93 45.28
CA LEU A 10 -40.23 3.81 45.41
C LEU A 10 -38.94 4.05 44.60
N VAL A 11 -37.80 4.08 45.28
CA VAL A 11 -36.49 3.86 44.64
C VAL A 11 -36.40 2.38 44.27
N ARG A 12 -36.78 2.02 43.04
CA ARG A 12 -36.51 0.69 42.49
C ARG A 12 -35.06 0.59 42.02
N ARG A 13 -34.25 -0.12 42.81
CA ARG A 13 -32.95 -0.69 42.42
C ARG A 13 -33.12 -1.63 41.22
N GLY A 14 -32.68 -1.19 40.04
CA GLY A 14 -32.50 -2.05 38.87
C GLY A 14 -31.09 -2.65 38.85
N ARG A 15 -31.00 -3.96 39.11
CA ARG A 15 -29.79 -4.78 38.95
C ARG A 15 -29.39 -4.82 37.47
N ARG A 16 -28.14 -4.45 37.14
CA ARG A 16 -27.48 -4.78 35.86
C ARG A 16 -26.49 -5.93 36.13
N PRO A 17 -26.52 -7.04 35.39
CA PRO A 17 -25.51 -8.08 35.52
C PRO A 17 -24.20 -7.63 34.87
N ALA A 18 -23.13 -7.64 35.66
CA ALA A 18 -21.76 -7.48 35.19
C ALA A 18 -21.33 -8.79 34.51
N VAL A 19 -20.99 -8.71 33.22
CA VAL A 19 -20.32 -9.80 32.50
C VAL A 19 -18.83 -9.56 32.64
N THR A 20 -18.20 -10.30 33.55
CA THR A 20 -16.76 -10.37 33.74
C THR A 20 -16.20 -11.37 32.73
N ALA A 21 -15.48 -10.89 31.72
CA ALA A 21 -14.67 -11.74 30.86
C ALA A 21 -13.29 -11.89 31.49
N ALA A 22 -12.97 -13.10 31.98
CA ALA A 22 -11.67 -13.46 32.50
C ALA A 22 -10.72 -13.76 31.33
N VAL A 23 -9.65 -12.98 31.22
CA VAL A 23 -8.52 -13.25 30.32
C VAL A 23 -7.51 -14.09 31.07
N THR A 24 -7.35 -15.35 30.68
CA THR A 24 -6.29 -16.24 31.16
C THR A 24 -5.01 -15.99 30.37
N VAL A 25 -3.98 -15.49 31.04
CA VAL A 25 -2.60 -15.41 30.53
C VAL A 25 -1.91 -16.72 30.86
N ALA A 26 -1.66 -17.57 29.86
CA ALA A 26 -0.82 -18.74 30.01
C ALA A 26 0.65 -18.36 29.73
N ALA A 27 1.46 -18.32 30.78
CA ALA A 27 2.90 -18.21 30.70
C ALA A 27 3.51 -19.61 30.48
N ALA A 28 4.28 -19.79 29.41
CA ALA A 28 5.13 -20.96 29.21
C ALA A 28 6.59 -20.55 29.37
N ALA A 29 7.19 -20.99 30.48
CA ALA A 29 8.62 -20.90 30.75
C ALA A 29 9.29 -22.17 30.22
N CYS A 30 10.41 -22.01 29.49
CA CYS A 30 11.31 -23.12 29.18
C CYS A 30 12.66 -22.86 29.88
N LEU A 31 12.94 -23.71 30.87
CA LEU A 31 14.23 -23.82 31.55
C LEU A 31 15.21 -24.68 30.73
N ALA A 32 16.48 -24.47 31.04
CA ALA A 32 17.66 -24.97 30.33
C ALA A 32 18.10 -26.41 30.71
N ALA A 33 18.97 -26.94 29.85
CA ALA A 33 20.20 -27.70 30.13
C ALA A 33 20.23 -29.26 30.13
N CYS A 34 21.08 -29.75 29.19
CA CYS A 34 22.12 -30.80 29.28
C CYS A 34 21.79 -32.29 29.54
N GLY A 35 22.30 -33.16 28.65
CA GLY A 35 22.62 -34.58 28.94
C GLY A 35 22.78 -35.48 27.70
N ALA A 36 23.99 -35.96 27.40
CA ALA A 36 24.33 -37.00 26.39
C ALA A 36 24.37 -38.42 27.03
N PRO A 37 24.92 -39.48 26.41
CA PRO A 37 24.64 -40.18 25.14
C PRO A 37 24.16 -41.65 25.36
N GLY A 38 23.59 -42.32 24.34
CA GLY A 38 23.18 -43.74 24.46
C GLY A 38 22.85 -44.46 23.15
N ARG A 39 23.65 -45.49 22.86
CA ARG A 39 23.72 -46.47 21.75
C ARG A 39 22.43 -47.06 21.12
N THR A 40 22.51 -47.18 19.78
CA THR A 40 22.18 -48.28 18.84
C THR A 40 20.85 -49.04 18.92
N ASP A 41 20.08 -49.00 17.84
CA ASP A 41 19.69 -50.18 17.04
C ASP A 41 19.20 -49.78 15.62
N ALA A 42 19.35 -50.69 14.66
CA ALA A 42 19.43 -50.44 13.22
C ALA A 42 18.15 -50.77 12.41
N ALA A 43 18.09 -50.15 11.20
CA ALA A 43 17.30 -50.44 9.98
C ALA A 43 15.82 -49.97 9.92
N PRO A 44 15.28 -49.51 8.76
CA PRO A 44 15.62 -49.87 7.36
C PRO A 44 15.95 -48.68 6.41
N PRO A 45 16.45 -48.93 5.18
CA PRO A 45 16.82 -47.87 4.23
C PRO A 45 15.59 -47.21 3.58
N GLY A 46 15.46 -45.90 3.76
CA GLY A 46 14.53 -45.04 3.01
C GLY A 46 15.08 -44.67 1.63
N PRO A 47 14.22 -44.25 0.69
CA PRO A 47 14.51 -44.24 -0.75
C PRO A 47 15.58 -43.21 -1.18
N SER A 48 16.33 -43.60 -2.21
CA SER A 48 17.34 -42.80 -2.92
C SER A 48 16.85 -41.39 -3.30
N PRO A 49 17.71 -40.36 -3.24
CA PRO A 49 17.40 -39.06 -3.82
C PRO A 49 17.40 -39.16 -5.35
N SER A 50 16.26 -38.86 -5.97
CA SER A 50 16.16 -38.67 -7.42
C SER A 50 17.09 -37.52 -7.86
N PRO A 51 17.77 -37.63 -9.02
CA PRO A 51 18.58 -36.55 -9.55
C PRO A 51 17.70 -35.33 -9.83
N GLY A 52 18.13 -34.17 -9.31
CA GLY A 52 17.44 -32.90 -9.46
C GLY A 52 17.23 -32.56 -10.93
N SER A 53 15.96 -32.44 -11.32
CA SER A 53 15.57 -31.76 -12.54
C SER A 53 16.11 -30.33 -12.48
N SER A 54 17.15 -30.08 -13.27
CA SER A 54 17.72 -28.76 -13.45
C SER A 54 16.67 -27.91 -14.17
N ILE A 55 16.06 -26.95 -13.46
CA ILE A 55 15.25 -25.93 -14.12
C ILE A 55 16.19 -25.14 -15.04
N PRO A 56 15.90 -25.02 -16.34
CA PRO A 56 16.72 -24.21 -17.22
C PRO A 56 16.70 -22.77 -16.71
N ALA A 57 17.89 -22.17 -16.57
CA ALA A 57 18.05 -20.77 -16.25
C ALA A 57 17.31 -19.95 -17.33
N PHE A 58 16.24 -19.27 -16.93
CA PHE A 58 15.53 -18.33 -17.79
C PHE A 58 16.47 -17.15 -18.02
N GLN A 59 17.17 -17.15 -19.15
CA GLN A 59 17.84 -15.95 -19.65
C GLN A 59 16.74 -14.95 -19.96
N GLY A 60 16.58 -13.94 -19.10
CA GLY A 60 15.62 -12.87 -19.32
C GLY A 60 15.87 -12.20 -20.68
N PRO A 61 14.81 -11.75 -21.37
CA PRO A 61 14.98 -11.09 -22.66
C PRO A 61 15.83 -9.82 -22.51
N ALA A 62 16.64 -9.54 -23.53
CA ALA A 62 17.35 -8.28 -23.73
C ALA A 62 16.39 -7.08 -23.56
N PRO A 63 16.86 -5.87 -23.19
CA PRO A 63 15.98 -4.74 -22.93
C PRO A 63 15.16 -4.44 -24.20
N ALA A 64 13.87 -4.74 -24.14
CA ALA A 64 12.94 -4.38 -25.18
C ALA A 64 12.96 -2.85 -25.30
N THR A 65 13.15 -2.35 -26.52
CA THR A 65 12.86 -0.95 -26.85
C THR A 65 11.45 -0.63 -26.35
N ARG A 66 11.34 0.28 -25.37
CA ARG A 66 10.05 0.76 -24.85
C ARG A 66 9.17 1.17 -26.03
N GLY A 67 7.97 0.63 -26.08
CA GLY A 67 6.97 1.08 -27.05
C GLY A 67 6.53 2.50 -26.72
N PRO A 68 5.95 3.25 -27.68
CA PRO A 68 5.31 4.54 -27.41
C PRO A 68 4.24 4.48 -26.30
N ASN A 69 3.64 3.30 -26.11
CA ASN A 69 2.66 3.04 -25.04
C ASN A 69 3.28 2.91 -23.64
N ASP A 70 4.62 2.82 -23.53
CA ASP A 70 5.32 2.66 -22.25
C ASP A 70 5.81 3.99 -21.65
N ASP A 71 5.67 5.13 -22.34
CA ASP A 71 6.06 6.44 -21.80
C ASP A 71 4.86 7.12 -21.10
N PRO A 72 4.88 7.32 -19.77
CA PRO A 72 3.82 8.02 -19.05
C PRO A 72 3.42 9.40 -19.58
N ALA A 73 4.25 10.06 -20.42
CA ALA A 73 3.97 11.36 -21.04
C ALA A 73 2.55 11.47 -21.62
N HIS A 74 2.02 10.39 -22.20
CA HIS A 74 0.70 10.39 -22.82
C HIS A 74 -0.47 10.55 -21.83
N PHE A 75 -0.23 10.34 -20.52
CA PHE A 75 -1.22 10.57 -19.46
C PHE A 75 -1.24 12.01 -18.93
N ALA A 76 -0.43 12.93 -19.47
CA ALA A 76 -0.31 14.28 -18.93
C ALA A 76 -1.66 15.02 -18.77
N ARG A 77 -2.61 14.82 -19.71
CA ARG A 77 -3.95 15.43 -19.62
C ARG A 77 -4.80 14.83 -18.48
N GLN A 78 -4.77 13.51 -18.30
CA GLN A 78 -5.44 12.81 -17.21
C GLN A 78 -4.83 13.27 -15.87
N VAL A 79 -3.50 13.32 -15.79
CA VAL A 79 -2.77 13.79 -14.61
C VAL A 79 -3.20 15.20 -14.22
N VAL A 80 -3.23 16.16 -15.15
CA VAL A 80 -3.66 17.54 -14.84
C VAL A 80 -5.10 17.57 -14.33
N THR A 81 -6.00 16.82 -14.97
CA THR A 81 -7.42 16.75 -14.60
C THR A 81 -7.60 16.22 -13.18
N HIS A 82 -7.06 15.03 -12.91
CA HIS A 82 -7.26 14.32 -11.65
C HIS A 82 -6.46 14.95 -10.50
N ALA A 83 -5.23 15.44 -10.76
CA ALA A 83 -4.46 16.17 -9.76
C ALA A 83 -5.17 17.44 -9.30
N LYS A 84 -5.78 18.19 -10.24
CA LYS A 84 -6.58 19.36 -9.91
C LYS A 84 -7.81 19.01 -9.08
N ALA A 85 -8.54 17.96 -9.47
CA ALA A 85 -9.72 17.49 -8.73
C ALA A 85 -9.37 17.06 -7.30
N ALA A 86 -8.25 16.35 -7.14
CA ALA A 86 -7.75 15.88 -5.85
C ALA A 86 -6.97 16.96 -5.05
N GLY A 87 -6.71 18.14 -5.62
CA GLY A 87 -5.96 19.20 -4.94
C GLY A 87 -4.50 18.84 -4.63
N ILE A 88 -3.86 18.04 -5.49
CA ILE A 88 -2.45 17.64 -5.39
C ILE A 88 -1.62 18.21 -6.54
N SER A 89 -0.30 18.16 -6.40
CA SER A 89 0.65 18.64 -7.41
C SER A 89 0.61 17.74 -8.67
N PRO A 90 0.27 18.27 -9.87
CA PRO A 90 0.32 17.49 -11.10
C PRO A 90 1.73 16.97 -11.41
N ARG A 91 2.76 17.76 -11.05
CA ARG A 91 4.17 17.37 -11.20
C ARG A 91 4.52 16.16 -10.35
N LEU A 92 4.05 16.13 -9.11
CA LEU A 92 4.23 14.96 -8.22
C LEU A 92 3.59 13.72 -8.82
N LEU A 93 2.31 13.80 -9.23
CA LEU A 93 1.60 12.65 -9.79
C LEU A 93 2.28 12.15 -11.08
N MET A 94 2.69 13.05 -11.96
CA MET A 94 3.42 12.69 -13.17
C MET A 94 4.78 12.02 -12.87
N ALA A 95 5.51 12.53 -11.88
CA ALA A 95 6.79 11.94 -11.46
C ALA A 95 6.60 10.55 -10.83
N ILE A 96 5.50 10.31 -10.13
CA ILE A 96 5.12 8.98 -9.63
C ILE A 96 4.88 8.02 -10.80
N LEU A 97 4.10 8.40 -11.81
CA LEU A 97 3.89 7.53 -12.99
C LEU A 97 5.22 7.17 -13.67
N TYR A 98 6.14 8.12 -13.79
CA TYR A 98 7.50 7.83 -14.26
C TYR A 98 8.26 6.86 -13.36
N ASN A 99 8.11 6.98 -12.04
CA ASN A 99 8.73 6.05 -11.09
C ASN A 99 8.19 4.62 -11.21
N GLU A 100 6.88 4.48 -11.46
CA GLU A 100 6.21 3.18 -11.60
C GLU A 100 6.45 2.52 -12.96
N SER A 101 6.75 3.31 -14.00
CA SER A 101 7.03 2.85 -15.38
C SER A 101 8.32 2.02 -15.56
N TYR A 102 8.98 1.59 -14.48
CA TYR A 102 10.19 0.77 -14.56
C TYR A 102 9.92 -0.63 -15.17
N LYS A 103 8.66 -1.07 -15.17
CA LYS A 103 8.16 -2.27 -15.85
C LYS A 103 7.13 -1.88 -16.93
N PRO A 104 7.01 -2.64 -18.03
CA PRO A 104 5.90 -2.48 -18.95
C PRO A 104 4.56 -2.75 -18.25
N HIS A 105 3.54 -1.94 -18.55
CA HIS A 105 2.18 -2.08 -18.03
C HIS A 105 1.24 -2.59 -19.13
N ASP A 106 1.58 -3.75 -19.69
CA ASP A 106 0.70 -4.42 -20.67
C ASP A 106 -0.50 -5.05 -19.93
N PRO A 107 -1.75 -4.71 -20.30
CA PRO A 107 -2.94 -5.21 -19.60
C PRO A 107 -3.05 -6.74 -19.63
N GLY A 108 -2.65 -7.37 -20.73
CA GLY A 108 -2.67 -8.83 -20.89
C GLY A 108 -1.70 -9.53 -19.93
N LEU A 109 -0.48 -8.99 -19.81
CA LEU A 109 0.53 -9.46 -18.86
C LEU A 109 0.09 -9.23 -17.41
N GLU A 110 -0.45 -8.05 -17.09
CA GLU A 110 -0.92 -7.73 -15.73
C GLU A 110 -2.08 -8.64 -15.30
N ARG A 111 -3.04 -8.94 -16.19
CA ARG A 111 -4.11 -9.91 -15.90
C ARG A 111 -3.60 -11.33 -15.72
N ALA A 112 -2.63 -11.76 -16.53
CA ALA A 112 -2.01 -13.07 -16.34
C ALA A 112 -1.31 -13.15 -14.98
N TRP A 113 -0.62 -12.06 -14.59
CA TRP A 113 0.03 -11.94 -13.29
C TRP A 113 -0.96 -11.90 -12.12
N GLN A 114 -2.10 -11.23 -12.27
CA GLN A 114 -3.17 -11.16 -11.26
C GLN A 114 -3.72 -12.53 -10.87
N ARG A 115 -3.83 -13.47 -11.82
CA ARG A 115 -4.26 -14.85 -11.52
C ARG A 115 -3.26 -15.61 -10.67
N ILE A 116 -1.99 -15.23 -10.71
CA ILE A 116 -0.88 -15.90 -10.01
C ILE A 116 -0.59 -15.21 -8.67
N LYS A 117 -0.67 -13.87 -8.63
CA LYS A 117 -0.40 -13.03 -7.46
C LYS A 117 -1.53 -12.02 -7.26
N PRO A 118 -2.65 -12.44 -6.63
CA PRO A 118 -3.89 -11.65 -6.55
C PRO A 118 -3.76 -10.35 -5.76
N ASP A 119 -2.71 -10.22 -4.94
CA ASP A 119 -2.43 -9.05 -4.09
C ASP A 119 -1.29 -8.17 -4.63
N SER A 120 -0.90 -8.34 -5.90
CA SER A 120 0.07 -7.47 -6.56
C SER A 120 -0.44 -6.02 -6.66
N ALA A 121 0.35 -5.14 -7.26
CA ALA A 121 -0.07 -3.80 -7.62
C ALA A 121 -0.17 -3.66 -9.15
N PHE A 122 -1.17 -2.93 -9.63
CA PHE A 122 -1.57 -2.91 -11.04
C PHE A 122 -1.84 -1.52 -11.59
N GLY A 123 -1.96 -1.46 -12.91
CA GLY A 123 -2.14 -0.24 -13.68
C GLY A 123 -0.88 0.60 -13.72
N VAL A 124 -0.96 1.67 -14.50
CA VAL A 124 0.16 2.59 -14.77
C VAL A 124 0.65 3.34 -13.54
N ALA A 125 -0.15 3.36 -12.47
CA ALA A 125 0.21 3.92 -11.17
C ALA A 125 0.66 2.83 -10.16
N ASN A 126 0.68 1.56 -10.55
CA ASN A 126 1.11 0.43 -9.74
C ASN A 126 0.48 0.45 -8.33
N MET A 127 -0.85 0.52 -8.29
CA MET A 127 -1.63 0.70 -7.05
C MET A 127 -2.03 -0.67 -6.45
N HIS A 128 -1.89 -0.81 -5.14
CA HIS A 128 -2.32 -2.02 -4.41
C HIS A 128 -3.83 -2.02 -4.16
N ARG A 129 -4.44 -3.22 -4.12
CA ARG A 129 -5.88 -3.42 -3.87
C ARG A 129 -6.38 -2.70 -2.62
N ALA A 130 -5.71 -2.90 -1.49
CA ALA A 130 -6.14 -2.31 -0.22
C ALA A 130 -6.15 -0.77 -0.27
N ALA A 131 -5.15 -0.16 -0.92
CA ALA A 131 -5.11 1.28 -1.11
C ALA A 131 -6.26 1.74 -2.02
N PHE A 132 -6.52 1.03 -3.12
CA PHE A 132 -7.62 1.37 -4.04
C PHE A 132 -8.98 1.29 -3.35
N ASP A 133 -9.25 0.20 -2.61
CA ASP A 133 -10.52 -0.02 -1.93
C ASP A 133 -10.77 0.95 -0.77
N GLU A 134 -9.71 1.44 -0.13
CA GLU A 134 -9.80 2.54 0.85
C GLU A 134 -10.09 3.86 0.12
N THR A 135 -9.29 4.21 -0.89
CA THR A 135 -9.38 5.49 -1.60
C THR A 135 -10.71 5.68 -2.34
N LYS A 136 -11.32 4.62 -2.89
CA LYS A 136 -12.56 4.76 -3.68
C LYS A 136 -13.79 5.12 -2.84
N GLN A 137 -13.73 5.00 -1.51
CA GLN A 137 -14.90 5.17 -0.65
C GLN A 137 -15.46 6.60 -0.72
N GLY A 138 -16.75 6.72 -1.02
CA GLY A 138 -17.45 8.01 -1.10
C GLY A 138 -17.06 8.88 -2.31
N ARG A 139 -16.39 8.31 -3.32
CA ARG A 139 -16.00 8.99 -4.56
C ARG A 139 -16.82 8.52 -5.75
N ASP A 140 -16.71 9.23 -6.87
CA ASP A 140 -17.46 8.92 -8.10
C ASP A 140 -17.15 7.51 -8.65
N PHE A 141 -15.95 6.99 -8.36
CA PHE A 141 -15.53 5.64 -8.73
C PHE A 141 -15.71 4.59 -7.61
N ALA A 142 -16.52 4.86 -6.57
CA ALA A 142 -16.75 3.92 -5.47
C ALA A 142 -17.29 2.55 -5.93
N GLY A 143 -18.03 2.53 -7.05
CA GLY A 143 -18.55 1.30 -7.67
C GLY A 143 -17.56 0.54 -8.55
N ARG A 144 -16.35 1.07 -8.74
CA ARG A 144 -15.31 0.45 -9.57
C ARG A 144 -14.48 -0.57 -8.78
N SER A 145 -13.85 -1.47 -9.50
CA SER A 145 -13.03 -2.56 -8.99
C SER A 145 -11.55 -2.32 -9.25
N TRP A 146 -10.72 -2.75 -8.32
CA TRP A 146 -9.27 -2.67 -8.47
C TRP A 146 -8.76 -3.51 -9.66
N GLU A 147 -9.47 -4.56 -10.04
CA GLU A 147 -9.20 -5.39 -11.21
C GLU A 147 -9.29 -4.64 -12.54
N GLU A 148 -9.92 -3.46 -12.57
CA GLU A 148 -10.05 -2.64 -13.77
C GLU A 148 -8.79 -1.83 -14.06
N LEU A 149 -7.89 -1.65 -13.09
CA LEU A 149 -6.71 -0.78 -13.22
C LEU A 149 -5.76 -1.13 -14.39
N PRO A 150 -5.52 -2.40 -14.76
CA PRO A 150 -4.75 -2.72 -15.95
C PRO A 150 -5.37 -2.20 -17.25
N ASP A 151 -6.71 -2.17 -17.32
CA ASP A 151 -7.46 -1.89 -18.56
C ASP A 151 -7.99 -0.45 -18.63
N ASP A 152 -8.04 0.24 -17.50
CA ASP A 152 -8.49 1.62 -17.38
C ASP A 152 -7.39 2.50 -16.76
N PRO A 153 -6.45 2.99 -17.58
CA PRO A 153 -5.40 3.89 -17.11
C PRO A 153 -5.92 5.21 -16.55
N ASP A 154 -7.10 5.68 -16.98
CA ASP A 154 -7.70 6.90 -16.44
C ASP A 154 -8.14 6.67 -14.99
N LEU A 155 -8.80 5.55 -14.70
CA LEU A 155 -9.12 5.12 -13.33
C LEU A 155 -7.85 4.95 -12.49
N ALA A 156 -6.77 4.39 -13.04
CA ALA A 156 -5.51 4.24 -12.32
C ALA A 156 -4.90 5.60 -11.92
N VAL A 157 -4.96 6.59 -12.82
CA VAL A 157 -4.48 7.95 -12.54
C VAL A 157 -5.40 8.68 -11.55
N GLU A 158 -6.72 8.53 -11.69
CA GLU A 158 -7.71 9.10 -10.77
C GLU A 158 -7.51 8.57 -9.34
N ALA A 159 -7.42 7.24 -9.19
CA ALA A 159 -7.25 6.60 -7.91
C ALA A 159 -5.91 6.99 -7.25
N ALA A 160 -4.83 7.08 -8.02
CA ALA A 160 -3.54 7.54 -7.51
C ALA A 160 -3.58 9.01 -7.04
N ALA A 161 -4.27 9.89 -7.77
CA ALA A 161 -4.44 11.29 -7.38
C ALA A 161 -5.19 11.41 -6.04
N TRP A 162 -6.30 10.68 -5.89
CA TRP A 162 -7.07 10.68 -4.65
C TRP A 162 -6.35 9.99 -3.49
N TYR A 163 -5.55 8.97 -3.75
CA TYR A 163 -4.73 8.37 -2.70
C TYR A 163 -3.71 9.37 -2.14
N LEU A 164 -3.07 10.17 -3.01
CA LEU A 164 -2.18 11.24 -2.59
C LEU A 164 -2.92 12.33 -1.78
N HIS A 165 -4.17 12.63 -2.14
CA HIS A 165 -5.03 13.52 -1.35
C HIS A 165 -5.26 12.97 0.06
N ASP A 166 -5.63 11.70 0.18
CA ASP A 166 -5.90 11.05 1.46
C ASP A 166 -4.64 10.99 2.33
N LEU A 167 -3.49 10.69 1.72
CA LEU A 167 -2.18 10.80 2.38
C LEU A 167 -1.90 12.21 2.89
N ALA A 168 -2.20 13.24 2.09
CA ALA A 168 -2.01 14.64 2.48
C ALA A 168 -2.88 15.04 3.66
N ALA A 169 -4.11 14.54 3.74
CA ALA A 169 -5.00 14.76 4.88
C ALA A 169 -4.47 14.12 6.18
N GLY A 170 -3.64 13.07 6.06
CA GLY A 170 -3.01 12.39 7.20
C GLY A 170 -1.71 13.02 7.72
N LEU A 171 -1.23 14.11 7.12
CA LEU A 171 0.01 14.78 7.53
C LEU A 171 -0.17 15.56 8.86
N PRO A 172 0.85 15.58 9.74
CA PRO A 172 0.81 16.40 10.94
C PRO A 172 0.83 17.90 10.59
N ALA A 173 0.14 18.72 11.39
CA ALA A 173 0.07 20.16 11.20
C ALA A 173 1.44 20.87 11.34
N GLN A 174 2.34 20.32 12.16
CA GLN A 174 3.72 20.78 12.31
C GLN A 174 4.66 19.62 11.97
N PRO A 175 5.22 19.60 10.74
CA PRO A 175 6.19 18.59 10.35
C PRO A 175 7.49 18.76 11.16
N GLY A 176 8.04 17.64 11.65
CA GLY A 176 9.33 17.61 12.37
C GLY A 176 10.51 17.25 11.46
N ASN A 177 10.36 17.44 10.14
CA ASN A 177 11.29 16.94 9.13
C ASN A 177 11.61 18.03 8.09
N THR A 178 12.59 17.77 7.22
CA THR A 178 13.06 18.71 6.18
C THR A 178 12.49 18.42 4.80
N TYR A 179 11.70 17.35 4.63
CA TYR A 179 11.10 17.00 3.35
C TYR A 179 9.94 17.94 3.02
N SER A 180 9.83 18.29 1.75
CA SER A 180 8.67 18.98 1.21
C SER A 180 7.41 18.11 1.32
N LYS A 181 6.23 18.74 1.20
CA LYS A 181 4.96 18.02 1.14
C LYS A 181 4.97 16.96 0.04
N ASP A 182 5.45 17.30 -1.16
CA ASP A 182 5.46 16.38 -2.30
C ASP A 182 6.38 15.17 -2.06
N GLU A 183 7.56 15.37 -1.46
CA GLU A 183 8.45 14.27 -1.06
C GLU A 183 7.81 13.37 0.01
N LEU A 184 7.16 13.96 1.01
CA LEU A 184 6.43 13.18 2.01
C LEU A 184 5.35 12.34 1.34
N LEU A 185 4.54 12.93 0.47
CA LEU A 185 3.50 12.21 -0.26
C LEU A 185 4.07 11.08 -1.13
N ALA A 186 5.20 11.28 -1.80
CA ALA A 186 5.87 10.23 -2.54
C ALA A 186 6.38 9.09 -1.65
N ILE A 187 6.92 9.39 -0.46
CA ILE A 187 7.25 8.36 0.55
C ILE A 187 5.99 7.61 0.96
N GLY A 188 4.89 8.32 1.24
CA GLY A 188 3.62 7.73 1.63
C GLY A 188 3.01 6.86 0.53
N TYR A 189 3.18 7.24 -0.73
CA TYR A 189 2.75 6.46 -1.88
C TYR A 189 3.51 5.12 -1.95
N ASN A 190 4.84 5.16 -1.79
CA ASN A 190 5.68 3.97 -1.88
C ASN A 190 5.57 3.05 -0.65
N ALA A 191 5.46 3.63 0.55
CA ALA A 191 5.63 2.92 1.82
C ALA A 191 4.41 2.98 2.75
N GLY A 192 3.31 3.58 2.29
CA GLY A 192 2.02 3.64 2.98
C GLY A 192 1.89 4.77 4.01
N PRO A 193 0.65 4.99 4.54
CA PRO A 193 0.34 6.10 5.45
C PRO A 193 1.04 6.02 6.81
N GLY A 194 1.37 4.81 7.27
CA GLY A 194 2.12 4.61 8.51
C GLY A 194 3.52 5.20 8.42
N THR A 195 4.27 4.85 7.36
CA THR A 195 5.61 5.36 7.09
C THR A 195 5.59 6.86 6.83
N LEU A 196 4.60 7.36 6.09
CA LEU A 196 4.38 8.79 5.90
C LEU A 196 4.36 9.53 7.25
N ARG A 197 3.54 9.07 8.19
CA ARG A 197 3.35 9.74 9.48
C ARG A 197 4.57 9.66 10.40
N THR A 198 5.36 8.60 10.33
CA THR A 198 6.61 8.51 11.12
C THR A 198 7.67 9.41 10.53
N VAL A 199 7.84 9.41 9.20
CA VAL A 199 8.80 10.29 8.53
C VAL A 199 8.42 11.75 8.66
N ALA A 200 7.13 12.07 8.55
CA ALA A 200 6.64 13.43 8.75
C ALA A 200 6.95 13.99 10.16
N ARG A 201 7.14 13.11 11.15
CA ARG A 201 7.52 13.45 12.53
C ARG A 201 9.03 13.45 12.79
N GLY A 202 9.85 13.27 11.75
CA GLY A 202 11.31 13.39 11.82
C GLY A 202 12.05 12.05 11.82
N THR A 203 11.37 10.91 11.73
CA THR A 203 12.06 9.63 11.51
C THR A 203 12.66 9.59 10.10
N PRO A 204 13.93 9.25 9.90
CA PRO A 204 14.47 9.11 8.55
C PRO A 204 13.75 8.00 7.76
N PRO A 205 13.46 8.19 6.46
CA PRO A 205 12.89 7.15 5.62
C PRO A 205 13.85 5.96 5.50
N GLY A 206 13.32 4.75 5.39
CA GLY A 206 14.10 3.54 5.15
C GLY A 206 14.75 3.52 3.75
N PRO A 207 15.65 2.54 3.47
CA PRO A 207 16.40 2.48 2.21
C PRO A 207 15.52 2.47 0.95
N ALA A 208 14.41 1.72 0.96
CA ALA A 208 13.49 1.63 -0.17
C ALA A 208 12.82 2.98 -0.47
N ALA A 209 12.28 3.65 0.56
CA ALA A 209 11.66 4.96 0.43
C ALA A 209 12.66 6.04 -0.01
N ARG A 210 13.92 5.98 0.45
CA ARG A 210 14.99 6.87 -0.03
C ARG A 210 15.27 6.66 -1.51
N SER A 211 15.49 5.40 -1.93
CA SER A 211 15.71 5.08 -3.34
C SER A 211 14.51 5.45 -4.23
N TYR A 212 13.29 5.36 -3.70
CA TYR A 212 12.10 5.85 -4.38
C TYR A 212 12.14 7.37 -4.59
N LEU A 213 12.48 8.14 -3.56
CA LEU A 213 12.65 9.59 -3.65
C LEU A 213 13.77 10.00 -4.61
N ASP A 214 14.92 9.33 -4.58
CA ASP A 214 16.02 9.64 -5.50
C ASP A 214 15.59 9.50 -6.96
N ARG A 215 14.84 8.43 -7.29
CA ARG A 215 14.28 8.23 -8.63
C ARG A 215 13.17 9.24 -8.95
N LEU A 216 12.34 9.60 -7.98
CA LEU A 216 11.33 10.64 -8.14
C LEU A 216 11.98 11.98 -8.53
N HIS A 217 13.06 12.37 -7.84
CA HIS A 217 13.83 13.57 -8.15
C HIS A 217 14.48 13.50 -9.53
N ALA A 218 15.02 12.35 -9.92
CA ALA A 218 15.56 12.14 -11.27
C ALA A 218 14.49 12.30 -12.36
N ASN A 219 13.21 12.06 -12.04
CA ASN A 219 12.08 12.21 -12.95
C ASN A 219 11.44 13.60 -12.90
N TRP A 220 11.84 14.50 -11.99
CA TRP A 220 11.12 15.75 -11.70
C TRP A 220 11.04 16.69 -12.91
N ASP A 221 12.12 16.82 -13.68
CA ASP A 221 12.16 17.66 -14.88
C ASP A 221 11.46 17.00 -16.07
N ARG A 222 11.55 15.67 -16.17
CA ARG A 222 10.84 14.91 -17.21
C ARG A 222 9.33 15.02 -17.01
N ALA A 223 8.87 14.88 -15.77
CA ALA A 223 7.48 15.12 -15.37
C ALA A 223 7.00 16.51 -15.79
N GLN A 224 7.79 17.56 -15.49
CA GLN A 224 7.43 18.92 -15.88
C GLN A 224 7.36 19.09 -17.41
N LYS A 225 8.33 18.55 -18.16
CA LYS A 225 8.34 18.63 -19.64
C LYS A 225 7.10 17.97 -20.24
N ALA A 226 6.68 16.82 -19.73
CA ALA A 226 5.48 16.15 -20.21
C ALA A 226 4.21 16.99 -19.94
N LEU A 227 4.11 17.62 -18.76
CA LEU A 227 3.00 18.50 -18.42
C LEU A 227 2.96 19.79 -19.26
N ASP A 228 4.13 20.29 -19.67
CA ASP A 228 4.26 21.44 -20.57
C ASP A 228 3.92 21.10 -22.04
N GLY A 229 3.67 19.82 -22.38
CA GLY A 229 3.52 19.36 -23.76
C GLY A 229 4.82 19.36 -24.57
N LYS A 230 5.97 19.28 -23.88
CA LYS A 230 7.34 19.26 -24.44
C LYS A 230 8.02 17.90 -24.29
N GLY A 231 7.22 16.84 -24.10
CA GLY A 231 7.65 15.46 -23.87
C GLY A 231 7.65 14.63 -25.13
#